data_AF-A0A7G7BF37-F1
#
_entry.id   AF-A0A7G7BF37-F1
#
_cell.length_a   1.000
_cell.length_b   1.000
_cell.length_c   1.000
_cell.angle_alpha   90.00
_cell.angle_beta   90.00
_cell.angle_gamma   90.00
#
_symmetry.space_group_name_H-M   'P 1'
#
loop_
_entity.id
_entity.type
_entity.pdbx_description
1 polymer ?
#
loop_
_entity_poly.entity_id
_entity_poly.type
_entity_poly.pdbx_seq_one_letter_code
_entity_poly.pdbx_strand_id
1 'polypeptide(L)'
;MYSMVSRGSSLYRACKMLTRAGILPPNKGVWSSGNLKVILINPALMGYRVYRPEGHKQGKPPLVTYNTERVPIKITEGIFTKEEFDRLQSILEVRANKGIKAQNRRTPFLGTIKCGRCGKNWYDTSKTWKRVSGEVVNTNRLRCSSYLTGACGMKALNEPEKIYTLLKDTVLDEIGDYQVVHRKYARGDDNLARKLQLEEQISHYMTSLEPGGAYRDGGFIESRAKETLASLGRELASIDPESVEDRWTYETQGVTYRQHWENHGVEQMEEDLIRSGITFVIYEDHADLNVPHDIKERLVVRGDFFEKKRI
;
A
#
# COMPACT_ATOMS: atom_id res chain seq x y z
N MET A 1 -19.81 24.82 -5.12
CA MET A 1 -19.14 23.71 -4.40
C MET A 1 -18.05 23.06 -5.26
N TYR A 2 -18.38 22.53 -6.43
CA TYR A 2 -17.41 21.95 -7.39
C TYR A 2 -16.24 22.87 -7.73
N SER A 3 -16.50 24.10 -8.19
CA SER A 3 -15.44 25.07 -8.52
C SER A 3 -14.44 25.33 -7.38
N MET A 4 -14.89 25.37 -6.13
CA MET A 4 -14.02 25.55 -4.96
C MET A 4 -13.12 24.32 -4.76
N VAL A 5 -13.69 23.13 -4.88
CA VAL A 5 -12.98 21.85 -4.73
C VAL A 5 -11.99 21.66 -5.88
N SER A 6 -12.37 21.95 -7.12
CA SER A 6 -11.49 21.85 -8.30
C SER A 6 -10.33 22.84 -8.26
N ARG A 7 -10.51 24.02 -7.66
CA ARG A 7 -9.44 25.02 -7.43
C ARG A 7 -8.53 24.71 -6.23
N GLY A 8 -8.56 23.49 -5.69
CA GLY A 8 -7.67 23.09 -4.60
C GLY A 8 -8.15 23.41 -3.19
N SER A 9 -9.33 24.02 -2.99
CA SER A 9 -9.82 24.29 -1.62
C SER A 9 -10.19 23.01 -0.88
N SER A 10 -9.78 22.89 0.38
CA SER A 10 -10.17 21.77 1.25
C SER A 10 -11.68 21.74 1.48
N LEU A 11 -12.25 20.55 1.75
CA LEU A 11 -13.68 20.41 2.06
C LEU A 11 -14.07 21.26 3.29
N TYR A 12 -13.18 21.36 4.28
CA TYR A 12 -13.37 22.23 5.44
C TYR A 12 -13.46 23.72 5.06
N ARG A 13 -12.55 24.19 4.19
CA ARG A 13 -12.57 25.58 3.70
C ARG A 13 -13.83 25.85 2.87
N ALA A 14 -14.23 24.90 2.03
CA ALA A 14 -15.49 24.98 1.29
C ALA A 14 -16.70 25.09 2.23
N CYS A 15 -16.78 24.26 3.27
CA CYS A 15 -17.83 24.37 4.30
C CYS A 15 -17.86 25.76 4.95
N LYS A 16 -16.72 26.32 5.37
CA LYS A 16 -16.66 27.68 5.94
C LYS A 16 -17.16 28.74 4.96
N MET A 17 -16.82 28.62 3.69
CA MET A 17 -17.27 29.58 2.66
C MET A 17 -18.78 29.47 2.42
N LEU A 18 -19.35 28.27 2.38
CA LEU A 18 -20.79 28.06 2.26
C LEU A 18 -21.54 28.64 3.44
N THR A 19 -21.06 28.41 4.67
CA THR A 19 -21.63 28.99 5.88
C THR A 19 -21.55 30.52 5.88
N ARG A 20 -20.41 31.10 5.49
CA ARG A 20 -20.27 32.57 5.37
C ARG A 20 -21.18 33.16 4.31
N ALA A 21 -21.46 32.43 3.24
CA ALA A 21 -22.38 32.82 2.18
C ALA A 21 -23.87 32.60 2.53
N GLY A 22 -24.18 32.13 3.76
CA GLY A 22 -25.56 31.88 4.20
C GLY A 22 -26.23 30.65 3.57
N ILE A 23 -25.47 29.80 2.86
CA ILE A 23 -26.00 28.58 2.25
C ILE A 23 -26.07 27.50 3.33
N LEU A 24 -27.27 27.03 3.65
CA LEU A 24 -27.49 25.99 4.66
C LEU A 24 -27.34 24.58 4.07
N PRO A 25 -26.87 23.58 4.85
CA PRO A 25 -26.86 22.19 4.43
C PRO A 25 -28.29 21.61 4.38
N PRO A 26 -28.51 20.47 3.70
CA PRO A 26 -29.85 19.86 3.56
C PRO A 26 -30.56 19.56 4.88
N ASN A 27 -29.81 19.28 5.96
CA ASN A 27 -30.34 19.03 7.29
C ASN A 27 -30.53 20.29 8.15
N LYS A 28 -30.42 21.49 7.54
CA LYS A 28 -30.53 22.81 8.20
C LYS A 28 -29.57 23.05 9.38
N GLY A 29 -28.56 22.20 9.56
CA GLY A 29 -27.52 22.31 10.59
C GLY A 29 -26.26 23.05 10.12
N VAL A 30 -25.10 22.66 10.64
CA VAL A 30 -23.80 23.19 10.21
C VAL A 30 -23.19 22.31 9.12
N TRP A 31 -22.57 22.93 8.12
CA TRP A 31 -21.79 22.21 7.11
C TRP A 31 -20.65 21.42 7.76
N SER A 32 -20.70 20.09 7.67
CA SER A 32 -19.58 19.22 8.00
C SER A 32 -18.87 18.75 6.71
N SER A 33 -17.57 18.50 6.80
CA SER A 33 -16.78 17.94 5.69
C SER A 33 -17.30 16.57 5.27
N GLY A 34 -17.80 15.76 6.22
CA GLY A 34 -18.44 14.47 5.97
C GLY A 34 -19.71 14.60 5.14
N ASN A 35 -20.62 15.51 5.52
CA ASN A 35 -21.88 15.73 4.79
C ASN A 35 -21.61 16.26 3.38
N LEU A 36 -20.70 17.22 3.25
CA LEU A 36 -20.30 17.74 1.94
C LEU A 36 -19.67 16.65 1.07
N LYS A 37 -18.83 15.78 1.63
CA LYS A 37 -18.25 14.63 0.91
C LYS A 37 -19.35 13.69 0.40
N VAL A 38 -20.31 13.31 1.24
CA VAL A 38 -21.40 12.40 0.86
C VAL A 38 -22.23 12.95 -0.31
N ILE A 39 -22.44 14.27 -0.36
CA ILE A 39 -23.11 14.92 -1.49
C ILE A 39 -22.25 14.82 -2.75
N LEU A 40 -20.97 15.18 -2.67
CA LEU A 40 -20.07 15.26 -3.84
C LEU A 40 -19.68 13.90 -4.45
N ILE A 41 -19.85 12.79 -3.73
CA ILE A 41 -19.60 11.44 -4.24
C ILE A 41 -20.85 10.77 -4.81
N ASN A 42 -22.02 11.42 -4.78
CA ASN A 42 -23.28 10.79 -5.14
C ASN A 42 -23.48 10.73 -6.68
N PRO A 43 -23.58 9.53 -7.30
CA PRO A 43 -23.81 9.41 -8.74
C PRO A 43 -25.11 10.04 -9.24
N ALA A 44 -26.08 10.30 -8.35
CA ALA A 44 -27.30 11.04 -8.68
C ALA A 44 -27.01 12.44 -9.25
N LEU A 45 -25.83 13.01 -8.96
CA LEU A 45 -25.40 14.29 -9.56
C LEU A 45 -25.19 14.21 -11.08
N MET A 46 -25.05 13.01 -11.66
CA MET A 46 -25.04 12.77 -13.11
C MET A 46 -26.44 12.46 -13.68
N GLY A 47 -27.48 12.55 -12.84
CA GLY A 47 -28.88 12.28 -13.24
C GLY A 47 -29.29 10.81 -13.17
N TYR A 48 -28.44 9.92 -12.62
CA TYR A 48 -28.73 8.50 -12.48
C TYR A 48 -29.66 8.19 -11.31
N ARG A 49 -30.51 7.17 -11.49
CA ARG A 49 -31.23 6.52 -10.39
C ARG A 49 -30.21 5.80 -9.51
N VAL A 50 -30.28 6.07 -8.21
CA VAL A 50 -29.42 5.42 -7.21
C VAL A 50 -30.25 4.78 -6.11
N TYR A 51 -29.69 3.76 -5.49
CA TYR A 51 -30.27 3.09 -4.33
C TYR A 51 -29.19 2.77 -3.29
N ARG A 52 -29.63 2.54 -2.05
CA ARG A 52 -28.75 2.11 -0.96
C ARG A 52 -29.32 0.81 -0.39
N PRO A 53 -28.67 -0.34 -0.58
CA PRO A 53 -29.14 -1.59 0.00
C PRO A 53 -29.01 -1.57 1.53
N GLU A 54 -29.80 -2.42 2.19
CA GLU A 54 -29.72 -2.60 3.64
C GLU A 54 -28.31 -3.09 4.04
N GLY A 55 -27.78 -2.59 5.16
CA GLY A 55 -26.40 -2.88 5.59
C GLY A 55 -25.30 -2.11 4.83
N HIS A 56 -25.63 -1.28 3.83
CA HIS A 56 -24.63 -0.50 3.12
C HIS A 56 -23.99 0.56 4.02
N LYS A 57 -22.65 0.55 4.09
CA LYS A 57 -21.89 1.42 4.99
C LYS A 57 -22.22 2.90 4.79
N GLN A 58 -22.45 3.62 5.90
CA GLN A 58 -22.57 5.08 5.89
C GLN A 58 -21.26 5.72 5.39
N GLY A 59 -21.39 6.80 4.61
CA GLY A 59 -20.23 7.49 4.03
C GLY A 59 -19.71 6.92 2.70
N LYS A 60 -20.27 5.79 2.22
CA LYS A 60 -20.02 5.28 0.86
C LYS A 60 -21.05 5.83 -0.13
N PRO A 61 -20.67 6.01 -1.42
CA PRO A 61 -21.59 6.49 -2.44
C PRO A 61 -22.74 5.48 -2.63
N PRO A 62 -23.98 5.93 -2.88
CA PRO A 62 -25.07 5.06 -3.31
C PRO A 62 -24.73 4.30 -4.60
N LEU A 63 -25.36 3.15 -4.81
CA LEU A 63 -25.17 2.34 -6.01
C LEU A 63 -26.11 2.81 -7.12
N VAL A 64 -25.62 2.82 -8.36
CA VAL A 64 -26.43 3.13 -9.55
C VAL A 64 -27.37 1.96 -9.85
N THR A 65 -28.62 2.26 -10.16
CA THR A 65 -29.60 1.27 -10.63
C THR A 65 -29.45 1.07 -12.13
N TYR A 66 -29.44 -0.19 -12.55
CA TYR A 66 -29.37 -0.59 -13.96
C TYR A 66 -30.69 -1.23 -14.39
N ASN A 67 -31.05 -1.08 -15.67
CA ASN A 67 -32.18 -1.79 -16.25
C ASN A 67 -31.82 -3.27 -16.56
N THR A 68 -32.77 -4.01 -17.15
CA THR A 68 -32.59 -5.42 -17.56
C THR A 68 -31.45 -5.63 -18.56
N GLU A 69 -31.06 -4.59 -19.30
CA GLU A 69 -29.98 -4.59 -20.30
C GLU A 69 -28.63 -4.11 -19.73
N ARG A 70 -28.53 -3.96 -18.40
CA ARG A 70 -27.34 -3.44 -17.70
C ARG A 70 -26.95 -2.01 -18.11
N VAL A 71 -27.91 -1.20 -18.53
CA VAL A 71 -27.73 0.23 -18.80
C VAL A 71 -28.13 1.06 -17.58
N PRO A 72 -27.30 2.04 -17.14
CA PRO A 72 -27.66 2.94 -16.04
C PRO A 72 -28.98 3.67 -16.31
N ILE A 73 -29.92 3.60 -15.35
CA ILE A 73 -31.20 4.29 -15.48
C ILE A 73 -30.97 5.79 -15.23
N LYS A 74 -31.11 6.63 -16.26
CA LYS A 74 -31.03 8.09 -16.16
C LYS A 74 -32.43 8.68 -16.01
N ILE A 75 -32.68 9.38 -14.90
CA ILE A 75 -33.99 9.97 -14.58
C ILE A 75 -34.08 11.41 -15.10
N THR A 76 -32.98 12.15 -15.05
CA THR A 76 -32.96 13.57 -15.37
C THR A 76 -31.60 13.98 -15.95
N GLU A 77 -31.51 15.21 -16.41
CA GLU A 77 -30.23 15.80 -16.79
C GLU A 77 -29.33 15.93 -15.56
N GLY A 78 -28.06 15.55 -15.73
CA GLY A 78 -27.08 15.61 -14.65
C GLY A 78 -26.62 17.04 -14.40
N ILE A 79 -26.39 17.37 -13.12
CA ILE A 79 -25.68 18.60 -12.73
C ILE A 79 -24.21 18.53 -13.17
N PHE A 80 -23.65 17.32 -13.23
CA PHE A 80 -22.33 17.06 -13.81
C PHE A 80 -22.43 16.14 -15.03
N THR A 81 -21.60 16.43 -16.02
CA THR A 81 -21.20 15.45 -17.03
C THR A 81 -20.41 14.32 -16.38
N LYS A 82 -20.29 13.18 -17.07
CA LYS A 82 -19.50 12.04 -16.59
C LYS A 82 -18.04 12.45 -16.35
N GLU A 83 -17.49 13.22 -17.27
CA GLU A 83 -16.10 13.69 -17.24
C GLU A 83 -15.84 14.66 -16.07
N GLU A 84 -16.78 15.56 -15.78
CA GLU A 84 -16.69 16.44 -14.60
C GLU A 84 -16.81 15.70 -13.29
N PHE A 85 -17.71 14.71 -13.24
CA PHE A 85 -17.90 13.88 -12.07
C PHE A 85 -16.67 13.01 -11.80
N ASP A 86 -16.10 12.38 -12.83
CA ASP A 86 -14.90 11.54 -12.74
C ASP A 86 -13.68 12.37 -12.30
N ARG A 87 -13.53 13.59 -12.83
CA ARG A 87 -12.52 14.55 -12.36
C ARG A 87 -12.71 14.92 -10.88
N LEU A 88 -13.94 15.18 -10.46
CA LEU A 88 -14.26 15.44 -9.05
C LEU A 88 -13.90 14.24 -8.16
N GLN A 89 -14.25 13.02 -8.57
CA GLN A 89 -13.92 11.81 -7.81
C GLN A 89 -12.41 11.62 -7.70
N SER A 90 -11.67 11.79 -8.79
CA SER A 90 -10.20 11.71 -8.79
C SER A 90 -9.56 12.71 -7.81
N ILE A 91 -10.05 13.96 -7.77
CA ILE A 91 -9.58 14.97 -6.80
C ILE A 91 -9.88 14.54 -5.36
N LEU A 92 -11.07 13.99 -5.10
CA LEU A 92 -11.47 13.52 -3.77
C LEU A 92 -10.68 12.28 -3.33
N GLU A 93 -10.34 11.37 -4.26
CA GLU A 93 -9.53 10.18 -4.00
C GLU A 93 -8.08 10.53 -3.72
N VAL A 94 -7.45 11.37 -4.56
CA VAL A 94 -6.11 11.90 -4.31
C VAL A 94 -6.04 12.57 -2.94
N ARG A 95 -7.09 13.29 -2.53
CA ARG A 95 -7.19 13.89 -1.20
C ARG A 95 -7.42 12.89 -0.07
N ALA A 96 -8.21 11.85 -0.29
CA ALA A 96 -8.39 10.78 0.69
C ALA A 96 -7.06 10.05 0.95
N ASN A 97 -6.27 9.82 -0.11
CA ASN A 97 -4.94 9.23 -0.02
C ASN A 97 -3.91 10.21 0.58
N LYS A 98 -4.01 11.51 0.26
CA LYS A 98 -3.24 12.56 0.93
C LYS A 98 -3.63 12.72 2.40
N GLY A 99 -4.84 12.38 2.84
CA GLY A 99 -5.23 12.40 4.26
C GLY A 99 -4.48 11.38 5.12
N ILE A 100 -3.95 10.33 4.49
CA ILE A 100 -3.04 9.37 5.13
C ILE A 100 -1.61 9.94 5.16
N LYS A 101 -1.15 10.57 4.06
CA LYS A 101 0.20 11.18 3.96
C LYS A 101 0.33 12.58 4.58
N ALA A 102 -0.77 13.26 4.89
CA ALA A 102 -0.83 14.61 5.46
C ALA A 102 -1.32 14.63 6.91
N GLN A 103 -1.26 13.49 7.62
CA GLN A 103 -1.10 13.48 9.08
C GLN A 103 0.33 13.92 9.41
N ASN A 104 0.63 15.17 9.06
CA ASN A 104 1.93 15.82 9.17
C ASN A 104 2.18 16.26 10.63
N ARG A 105 2.16 15.26 11.54
CA ARG A 105 2.52 15.25 12.98
C ARG A 105 2.35 13.84 13.57
N ARG A 106 2.63 12.78 12.80
CA ARG A 106 2.83 11.46 13.42
C ARG A 106 4.14 11.55 14.17
N THR A 107 4.17 11.17 15.44
CA THR A 107 5.44 10.99 16.16
C THR A 107 6.32 10.07 15.30
N PRO A 108 7.53 10.48 14.90
CA PRO A 108 8.44 9.61 14.17
C PRO A 108 8.65 8.29 14.91
N PHE A 109 8.73 7.21 14.14
CA PHE A 109 8.90 5.84 14.64
C PHE A 109 7.81 5.39 15.65
N LEU A 110 6.60 5.94 15.53
CA LEU A 110 5.47 5.54 16.34
C LEU A 110 5.11 4.06 16.08
N GLY A 111 5.21 3.24 17.12
CA GLY A 111 5.02 1.79 17.02
C GLY A 111 6.33 1.01 17.10
N THR A 112 7.46 1.67 16.81
CA THR A 112 8.82 1.13 16.97
C THR A 112 9.41 1.54 18.32
N ILE A 113 9.30 2.81 18.71
CA ILE A 113 9.87 3.29 19.98
C ILE A 113 8.96 2.95 21.16
N LYS A 114 9.46 2.14 22.10
CA LYS A 114 8.73 1.64 23.26
C LYS A 114 9.34 2.11 24.57
N CYS A 115 8.49 2.21 25.58
CA CYS A 115 8.86 2.44 26.97
C CYS A 115 9.37 1.14 27.60
N GLY A 116 10.61 1.11 28.09
CA GLY A 116 11.17 -0.05 28.79
C GLY A 116 10.47 -0.40 30.10
N ARG A 117 9.72 0.54 30.69
CA ARG A 117 8.97 0.29 31.93
C ARG A 117 7.59 -0.34 31.72
N CYS A 118 6.86 0.08 30.69
CA CYS A 118 5.45 -0.31 30.52
C CYS A 118 5.09 -0.79 29.12
N GLY A 119 6.07 -0.92 28.21
CA GLY A 119 5.90 -1.40 26.83
C GLY A 119 5.09 -0.49 25.90
N LYS A 120 4.52 0.61 26.40
CA LYS A 120 3.70 1.52 25.59
C LYS A 120 4.58 2.42 24.69
N ASN A 121 3.98 2.98 23.64
CA ASN A 121 4.67 3.87 22.70
C ASN A 121 5.11 5.19 23.36
N TRP A 122 6.19 5.76 22.83
CA TRP A 122 6.51 7.17 23.03
C TRP A 122 5.78 8.05 22.00
N TYR A 123 5.37 9.24 22.43
CA TYR A 123 4.70 10.25 21.61
C TYR A 123 5.40 11.61 21.72
N ASP A 124 5.49 12.31 20.60
CA ASP A 124 5.90 13.70 20.55
C ASP A 124 4.85 14.59 21.21
N THR A 125 5.34 15.50 22.03
CA THR A 125 4.54 16.52 22.68
C THR A 125 5.23 17.87 22.54
N SER A 126 4.60 18.78 21.82
CA SER A 126 5.05 20.18 21.75
C SER A 126 4.29 21.02 22.75
N LYS A 127 5.00 21.87 23.49
CA LYS A 127 4.40 22.90 24.34
C LYS A 127 4.95 24.25 23.88
N THR A 128 4.04 25.13 23.49
CA THR A 128 4.35 26.51 23.12
C THR A 128 3.92 27.43 24.26
N TRP A 129 4.81 28.31 24.70
CA TRP A 129 4.47 29.36 25.66
C TRP A 129 5.17 30.66 25.33
N LYS A 130 4.58 31.77 25.77
CA LYS A 130 5.11 33.11 25.56
C LYS A 130 5.84 33.56 26.82
N ARG A 131 7.09 33.98 26.68
CA ARG A 131 7.87 34.59 27.76
C ARG A 131 7.36 36.01 28.04
N VAL A 132 7.69 36.53 29.23
CA VAL A 132 7.40 37.92 29.62
C VAL A 132 8.04 38.92 28.64
N SER A 133 9.18 38.57 28.04
CA SER A 133 9.86 39.32 26.98
C SER A 133 9.10 39.37 25.64
N GLY A 134 7.97 38.67 25.52
CA GLY A 134 7.19 38.57 24.28
C GLY A 134 7.63 37.44 23.34
N GLU A 135 8.79 36.82 23.59
CA GLU A 135 9.33 35.69 22.82
C GLU A 135 8.43 34.45 22.95
N VAL A 136 8.13 33.80 21.82
CA VAL A 136 7.38 32.53 21.80
C VAL A 136 8.38 31.38 21.76
N VAL A 137 8.38 30.57 22.82
CA VAL A 137 9.22 29.38 22.92
C VAL A 137 8.37 28.15 22.63
N ASN A 138 8.86 27.29 21.75
CA ASN A 138 8.30 25.97 21.51
C ASN A 138 9.31 24.91 21.99
N THR A 139 8.88 24.04 22.88
CA THR A 139 9.69 22.89 23.33
C THR A 139 9.00 21.61 22.92
N ASN A 140 9.70 20.78 22.13
CA ASN A 140 9.27 19.42 21.81
C ASN A 140 9.87 18.42 22.80
N ARG A 141 9.11 17.42 23.20
CA ARG A 141 9.53 16.35 24.13
C ARG A 141 8.84 15.05 23.78
N LEU A 142 9.55 13.94 23.95
CA LEU A 142 8.95 12.61 23.91
C LEU A 142 8.38 12.26 25.29
N ARG A 143 7.14 11.75 25.31
CA ARG A 143 6.51 11.19 26.51
C ARG A 143 5.94 9.80 26.26
N CYS A 144 6.14 8.91 27.22
CA CYS A 144 5.49 7.60 27.22
C CYS A 144 3.96 7.77 27.30
N SER A 145 3.21 7.12 26.41
CA SER A 145 1.76 7.29 26.28
C SER A 145 0.94 7.00 27.54
N SER A 146 1.52 6.26 28.49
CA SER A 146 0.95 6.09 29.83
C SER A 146 0.64 7.42 30.54
N TYR A 147 1.30 8.53 30.18
CA TYR A 147 1.06 9.85 30.79
C TYR A 147 -0.40 10.30 30.68
N LEU A 148 -1.17 9.78 29.72
CA LEU A 148 -2.59 10.07 29.53
C LEU A 148 -3.53 9.20 30.38
N THR A 149 -3.06 8.04 30.86
CA THR A 149 -3.92 6.96 31.41
C THR A 149 -3.52 6.51 32.81
N GLY A 150 -2.56 7.21 33.44
CA GLY A 150 -1.90 6.79 34.67
C GLY A 150 -0.41 6.60 34.38
N ALA A 151 0.37 7.65 34.64
CA ALA A 151 1.76 7.76 34.22
C ALA A 151 2.60 6.59 34.76
N CYS A 152 3.33 5.91 33.89
CA CYS A 152 4.24 4.85 34.30
C CYS A 152 5.48 5.38 35.03
N GLY A 153 5.60 6.68 35.31
CA GLY A 153 6.73 7.28 36.01
C GLY A 153 8.02 7.47 35.19
N MET A 154 8.05 7.04 33.92
CA MET A 154 9.15 7.41 33.01
C MET A 154 9.20 8.92 32.78
N LYS A 155 10.40 9.49 32.84
CA LYS A 155 10.64 10.93 32.60
C LYS A 155 10.48 11.26 31.12
N ALA A 156 10.04 12.47 30.82
CA ALA A 156 9.99 12.97 29.45
C ALA A 156 11.40 13.20 28.91
N LEU A 157 11.65 12.85 27.65
CA LEU A 157 12.92 13.10 26.98
C LEU A 157 12.83 14.44 26.24
N ASN A 158 13.77 15.34 26.53
CA ASN A 158 13.71 16.72 26.03
C ASN A 158 14.36 16.91 24.65
N GLU A 159 15.03 15.89 24.12
CA GLU A 159 15.74 15.95 22.83
C GLU A 159 15.27 14.83 21.89
N PRO A 160 14.03 14.88 21.37
CA PRO A 160 13.47 13.84 20.49
C PRO A 160 14.36 13.52 19.28
N GLU A 161 14.93 14.54 18.63
CA GLU A 161 15.77 14.36 17.45
C GLU A 161 17.00 13.49 17.71
N LYS A 162 17.62 13.61 18.90
CA LYS A 162 18.75 12.74 19.28
C LYS A 162 18.33 11.28 19.39
N ILE A 163 17.12 11.03 19.90
CA ILE A 163 16.56 9.67 20.01
C ILE A 163 16.28 9.10 18.63
N TYR A 164 15.74 9.92 17.71
CA TYR A 164 15.49 9.48 16.34
C TYR A 164 16.77 9.19 15.57
N THR A 165 17.80 10.02 15.73
CA THR A 165 19.12 9.78 15.13
C THR A 165 19.74 8.51 15.71
N LEU A 166 19.75 8.35 17.03
CA LEU A 166 20.27 7.14 17.68
C LEU A 166 19.60 5.87 17.16
N LEU A 167 18.25 5.85 17.10
CA LEU A 167 17.52 4.72 16.55
C LEU A 167 17.94 4.43 15.10
N LYS A 168 18.01 5.46 14.26
CA LYS A 168 18.35 5.31 12.85
C LYS A 168 19.73 4.70 12.67
N ASP A 169 20.72 5.24 13.40
CA ASP A 169 22.10 4.79 13.33
C ASP A 169 22.22 3.34 13.83
N THR A 170 21.64 3.01 14.99
CA THR A 170 21.67 1.64 15.54
C THR A 170 21.00 0.63 14.60
N VAL A 171 19.88 0.99 13.98
CA VAL A 171 19.20 0.12 13.00
C VAL A 171 20.05 -0.07 11.74
N LEU A 172 20.67 0.99 11.23
CA LEU A 172 21.52 0.91 10.06
C LEU A 172 22.77 0.06 10.31
N ASP A 173 23.35 0.15 11.51
CA ASP A 173 24.51 -0.65 11.89
C ASP A 173 24.15 -2.14 12.02
N GLU A 174 22.97 -2.48 12.53
CA GLU A 174 22.55 -3.88 12.74
C GLU A 174 22.00 -4.56 11.48
N ILE A 175 21.18 -3.86 10.67
CA ILE A 175 20.46 -4.48 9.55
C ILE A 175 20.60 -3.72 8.22
N GLY A 176 21.32 -2.60 8.19
CA GLY A 176 21.48 -1.78 6.99
C GLY A 176 22.10 -2.53 5.81
N ASP A 177 22.95 -3.54 6.08
CA ASP A 177 23.65 -4.30 5.05
C ASP A 177 22.86 -5.51 4.54
N TYR A 178 21.68 -5.79 5.10
CA TYR A 178 20.81 -6.85 4.60
C TYR A 178 20.25 -6.51 3.23
N GLN A 179 20.20 -7.52 2.36
CA GLN A 179 19.64 -7.39 1.02
C GLN A 179 18.13 -7.29 1.08
N VAL A 180 17.56 -6.38 0.27
CA VAL A 180 16.11 -6.29 0.10
C VAL A 180 15.65 -7.45 -0.78
N VAL A 181 14.77 -8.28 -0.23
CA VAL A 181 14.21 -9.46 -0.90
C VAL A 181 12.72 -9.27 -1.11
N HIS A 182 12.26 -9.48 -2.33
CA HIS A 182 10.84 -9.44 -2.69
C HIS A 182 10.33 -10.86 -2.86
N ARG A 183 9.17 -11.14 -2.26
CA ARG A 183 8.43 -12.37 -2.54
C ARG A 183 7.56 -12.14 -3.76
N LYS A 184 7.77 -12.92 -4.83
CA LYS A 184 6.94 -12.92 -6.04
C LYS A 184 6.20 -14.24 -6.17
N TYR A 185 4.96 -14.17 -6.65
CA TYR A 185 4.18 -15.35 -6.98
C TYR A 185 4.56 -15.80 -8.39
N ALA A 186 5.09 -17.01 -8.54
CA ALA A 186 5.31 -17.63 -9.83
C ALA A 186 4.16 -18.60 -10.10
N ARG A 187 3.36 -18.31 -11.13
CA ARG A 187 2.28 -19.20 -11.58
C ARG A 187 2.89 -20.39 -12.32
N GLY A 188 2.50 -21.58 -11.93
CA GLY A 188 2.88 -22.83 -12.59
C GLY A 188 2.28 -22.97 -13.99
N ASP A 189 1.13 -22.32 -14.23
CA ASP A 189 0.37 -22.41 -15.49
C ASP A 189 1.21 -22.11 -16.74
N ASP A 190 2.11 -21.12 -16.70
CA ASP A 190 2.90 -20.74 -17.87
C ASP A 190 3.93 -21.84 -18.25
N ASN A 191 4.59 -22.43 -17.25
CA ASN A 191 5.53 -23.53 -17.47
C ASN A 191 4.82 -24.84 -17.76
N LEU A 192 3.64 -25.07 -17.17
CA LEU A 192 2.79 -26.23 -17.46
C LEU A 192 2.30 -26.19 -18.91
N ALA A 193 1.81 -25.03 -19.37
CA ALA A 193 1.39 -24.85 -20.76
C ALA A 193 2.56 -25.05 -21.73
N ARG A 194 3.75 -24.50 -21.41
CA ARG A 194 4.95 -24.70 -22.22
C ARG A 194 5.38 -26.17 -22.26
N LYS A 195 5.36 -26.86 -21.12
CA LYS A 195 5.66 -28.30 -21.02
C LYS A 195 4.73 -29.12 -21.90
N LEU A 196 3.42 -28.93 -21.76
CA LEU A 196 2.41 -29.66 -22.56
C LEU A 196 2.58 -29.41 -24.06
N GLN A 197 2.87 -28.17 -24.46
CA GLN A 197 3.14 -27.83 -25.85
C GLN A 197 4.37 -28.56 -26.41
N LEU A 198 5.46 -28.65 -25.63
CA LEU A 198 6.67 -29.37 -26.02
C LEU A 198 6.41 -30.88 -26.12
N GLU A 199 5.67 -31.45 -25.17
CA GLU A 199 5.28 -32.86 -25.19
C GLU A 199 4.42 -33.20 -26.43
N GLU A 200 3.47 -32.33 -26.78
CA GLU A 200 2.66 -32.46 -28.00
C GLU A 200 3.51 -32.40 -29.27
N GLN A 201 4.44 -31.44 -29.36
CA GLN A 201 5.35 -31.32 -30.50
C GLN A 201 6.25 -32.54 -30.64
N ILE A 202 6.84 -33.01 -29.53
CA ILE A 202 7.66 -34.23 -29.52
C ILE A 202 6.84 -35.42 -29.99
N SER A 203 5.61 -35.59 -29.48
CA SER A 203 4.69 -36.65 -29.90
C SER A 203 4.42 -36.61 -31.41
N HIS A 204 4.10 -35.44 -31.97
CA HIS A 204 3.92 -35.26 -33.41
C HIS A 204 5.14 -35.70 -34.25
N TYR A 205 6.34 -35.28 -33.83
CA TYR A 205 7.57 -35.66 -34.52
C TYR A 205 7.88 -37.16 -34.38
N MET A 206 7.62 -37.77 -33.23
CA MET A 206 7.76 -39.21 -33.03
C MET A 206 6.84 -39.98 -33.98
N THR A 207 5.55 -39.67 -34.00
CA THR A 207 4.56 -40.29 -34.91
C THR A 207 4.95 -40.11 -36.38
N SER A 208 5.44 -38.94 -36.76
CA SER A 208 5.83 -38.66 -38.15
C SER A 208 7.11 -39.40 -38.58
N LEU A 209 7.90 -39.92 -37.63
CA LEU A 209 9.11 -40.72 -37.86
C LEU A 209 8.86 -42.24 -37.76
N GLU A 210 7.66 -42.68 -37.38
CA GLU A 210 7.26 -44.09 -37.39
C GLU A 210 7.24 -44.67 -38.82
N PRO A 211 7.30 -46.00 -39.00
CA PRO A 211 7.19 -46.63 -40.32
C PRO A 211 5.90 -46.20 -41.04
N GLY A 212 6.02 -45.65 -42.25
CA GLY A 212 4.88 -45.08 -43.00
C GLY A 212 4.53 -43.63 -42.64
N GLY A 213 5.28 -43.01 -41.72
CA GLY A 213 5.15 -41.60 -41.35
C GLY A 213 5.81 -40.65 -42.35
N ALA A 214 5.32 -39.40 -42.38
CA ALA A 214 5.69 -38.39 -43.38
C ALA A 214 7.18 -38.01 -43.42
N TYR A 215 7.96 -38.28 -42.37
CA TYR A 215 9.37 -37.89 -42.25
C TYR A 215 10.35 -39.06 -42.36
N ARG A 216 9.86 -40.30 -42.50
CA ARG A 216 10.67 -41.53 -42.51
C ARG A 216 11.57 -41.67 -43.74
N ASP A 217 11.05 -41.36 -44.92
CA ASP A 217 11.68 -41.77 -46.20
C ASP A 217 12.44 -40.64 -46.91
N GLY A 218 12.60 -39.49 -46.25
CA GLY A 218 13.13 -38.27 -46.86
C GLY A 218 14.63 -38.00 -46.65
N GLY A 219 15.38 -38.91 -45.99
CA GLY A 219 16.82 -38.80 -45.71
C GLY A 219 17.25 -37.51 -44.99
N PHE A 220 17.34 -36.41 -45.73
CA PHE A 220 17.49 -35.05 -45.21
C PHE A 220 16.35 -34.66 -44.25
N ILE A 221 15.09 -34.94 -44.60
CA ILE A 221 13.92 -34.62 -43.76
C ILE A 221 13.96 -35.40 -42.45
N GLU A 222 14.31 -36.68 -42.52
CA GLU A 222 14.44 -37.55 -41.35
C GLU A 222 15.53 -37.04 -40.38
N SER A 223 16.71 -36.69 -40.93
CA SER A 223 17.82 -36.12 -40.16
C SER A 223 17.41 -34.83 -39.45
N ARG A 224 16.73 -33.92 -40.16
CA ARG A 224 16.29 -32.64 -39.60
C ARG A 224 15.20 -32.79 -38.54
N ALA A 225 14.31 -33.75 -38.71
CA ALA A 225 13.29 -34.10 -37.72
C ALA A 225 13.93 -34.65 -36.43
N LYS A 226 14.94 -35.53 -36.55
CA LYS A 226 15.71 -36.05 -35.40
C LYS A 226 16.47 -34.95 -34.65
N GLU A 227 17.09 -34.02 -35.37
CA GLU A 227 17.75 -32.85 -34.75
C GLU A 227 16.76 -31.97 -33.98
N THR A 228 15.60 -31.70 -34.59
CA THR A 228 14.53 -30.91 -33.95
C THR A 228 14.03 -31.61 -32.69
N LEU A 229 13.78 -32.92 -32.75
CA LEU A 229 13.35 -33.72 -31.62
C LEU A 229 14.37 -33.68 -30.46
N ALA A 230 15.66 -33.80 -30.78
CA ALA A 230 16.72 -33.67 -29.78
C ALA A 230 16.82 -32.26 -29.17
N SER A 231 16.48 -31.21 -29.94
CA SER A 231 16.38 -29.85 -29.43
C SER A 231 15.19 -29.68 -28.48
N LEU A 232 14.00 -30.14 -28.89
CA LEU A 232 12.78 -30.08 -28.08
C LEU A 232 12.92 -30.88 -26.77
N GLY A 233 13.55 -32.06 -26.84
CA GLY A 233 13.82 -32.87 -25.65
C GLY A 233 14.76 -32.19 -24.65
N ARG A 234 15.79 -31.46 -25.14
CA ARG A 234 16.67 -30.66 -24.27
C ARG A 234 15.93 -29.49 -23.64
N GLU A 235 15.07 -28.82 -24.39
CA GLU A 235 14.25 -27.74 -23.85
C GLU A 235 13.28 -28.25 -22.79
N LEU A 236 12.59 -29.36 -23.04
CA LEU A 236 11.71 -30.01 -22.07
C LEU A 236 12.46 -30.44 -20.80
N ALA A 237 13.66 -30.99 -20.94
CA ALA A 237 14.51 -31.38 -19.80
C ALA A 237 15.07 -30.18 -19.01
N SER A 238 15.09 -28.98 -19.60
CA SER A 238 15.52 -27.76 -18.92
C SER A 238 14.40 -27.10 -18.09
N ILE A 239 13.15 -27.52 -18.28
CA ILE A 239 12.03 -27.08 -17.46
C ILE A 239 12.16 -27.76 -16.09
N ASP A 240 12.38 -26.96 -15.05
CA ASP A 240 12.40 -27.42 -13.67
C ASP A 240 11.03 -28.05 -13.31
N PRO A 241 10.98 -29.30 -12.84
CA PRO A 241 9.73 -29.96 -12.45
C PRO A 241 8.96 -29.22 -11.37
N GLU A 242 9.63 -28.52 -10.44
CA GLU A 242 8.96 -27.70 -9.42
C GLU A 242 8.38 -26.41 -10.04
N SER A 243 8.78 -26.09 -11.27
CA SER A 243 8.37 -24.86 -11.93
C SER A 243 6.98 -24.86 -12.54
N VAL A 244 6.36 -26.03 -12.65
CA VAL A 244 5.00 -26.27 -13.17
C VAL A 244 3.93 -26.14 -12.10
N GLU A 245 4.34 -26.06 -10.82
CA GLU A 245 3.45 -25.80 -9.70
C GLU A 245 3.54 -24.34 -9.24
N ASP A 246 2.43 -23.87 -8.68
CA ASP A 246 2.31 -22.54 -8.09
C ASP A 246 3.21 -22.44 -6.85
N ARG A 247 4.12 -21.45 -6.85
CA ARG A 247 5.07 -21.27 -5.74
C ARG A 247 5.46 -19.82 -5.53
N TRP A 248 6.03 -19.57 -4.36
CA TRP A 248 6.62 -18.29 -4.02
C TRP A 248 8.11 -18.31 -4.33
N THR A 249 8.58 -17.36 -5.13
CA THR A 249 10.00 -17.11 -5.38
C THR A 249 10.47 -15.89 -4.59
N TYR A 250 11.73 -15.91 -4.18
CA TYR A 250 12.36 -14.83 -3.41
C TYR A 250 13.44 -14.21 -4.27
N GLU A 251 13.21 -12.99 -4.73
CA GLU A 251 14.13 -12.27 -5.62
C GLU A 251 14.83 -11.14 -4.87
N THR A 252 16.16 -11.21 -4.85
CA THR A 252 16.99 -10.14 -4.32
C THR A 252 16.96 -8.95 -5.27
N GLN A 253 16.70 -7.75 -4.76
CA GLN A 253 16.62 -6.52 -5.57
C GLN A 253 18.00 -5.93 -5.92
N GLY A 254 19.08 -6.53 -5.42
CA GLY A 254 20.45 -6.05 -5.62
C GLY A 254 20.78 -4.77 -4.85
N VAL A 255 19.93 -4.38 -3.89
CA VAL A 255 20.11 -3.21 -3.02
C VAL A 255 20.01 -3.61 -1.56
N THR A 256 20.76 -2.94 -0.69
CA THR A 256 20.68 -3.14 0.77
C THR A 256 19.59 -2.27 1.40
N TYR A 257 19.18 -2.59 2.64
CA TYR A 257 18.22 -1.76 3.38
C TYR A 257 18.73 -0.33 3.63
N ARG A 258 20.05 -0.14 3.80
CA ARG A 258 20.69 1.18 3.86
C ARG A 258 20.39 2.00 2.60
N GLN A 259 20.69 1.44 1.43
CA GLN A 259 20.42 2.09 0.14
C GLN A 259 18.92 2.29 -0.10
N HIS A 260 18.11 1.32 0.31
CA HIS A 260 16.65 1.40 0.21
C HIS A 260 16.10 2.59 1.01
N TRP A 261 16.49 2.76 2.26
CA TRP A 261 16.01 3.88 3.09
C TRP A 261 16.64 5.22 2.71
N GLU A 262 17.87 5.26 2.19
CA GLU A 262 18.44 6.48 1.61
C GLU A 262 17.62 6.97 0.40
N ASN A 263 17.15 6.05 -0.44
CA ASN A 263 16.38 6.39 -1.64
C ASN A 263 14.89 6.69 -1.36
N HIS A 264 14.27 5.98 -0.41
CA HIS A 264 12.83 6.06 -0.13
C HIS A 264 12.49 6.90 1.11
N GLY A 265 13.48 7.27 1.92
CA GLY A 265 13.34 8.13 3.08
C GLY A 265 12.88 7.43 4.36
N VAL A 266 12.77 8.22 5.43
CA VAL A 266 12.48 7.76 6.80
C VAL A 266 11.10 7.10 6.93
N GLU A 267 10.10 7.54 6.15
CA GLU A 267 8.77 6.93 6.17
C GLU A 267 8.82 5.44 5.80
N GLN A 268 9.63 5.08 4.79
CA GLN A 268 9.79 3.69 4.37
C GLN A 268 10.48 2.85 5.46
N MET A 269 11.48 3.44 6.12
CA MET A 269 12.14 2.81 7.26
C MET A 269 11.15 2.55 8.40
N GLU A 270 10.30 3.50 8.76
CA GLU A 270 9.27 3.31 9.79
C GLU A 270 8.34 2.14 9.45
N GLU A 271 7.87 2.07 8.20
CA GLU A 271 6.99 0.99 7.74
C GLU A 271 7.68 -0.38 7.82
N ASP A 272 8.94 -0.48 7.39
CA ASP A 272 9.70 -1.73 7.42
C ASP A 272 9.98 -2.19 8.86
N LEU A 273 10.34 -1.28 9.77
CA LEU A 273 10.59 -1.59 11.17
C LEU A 273 9.32 -2.08 11.88
N ILE A 274 8.19 -1.40 11.65
CA ILE A 274 6.90 -1.83 12.21
C ILE A 274 6.48 -3.19 11.65
N ARG A 275 6.59 -3.37 10.32
CA ARG A 275 6.23 -4.64 9.65
C ARG A 275 7.07 -5.79 10.17
N SER A 276 8.37 -5.55 10.35
CA SER A 276 9.30 -6.56 10.83
C SER A 276 9.23 -6.82 12.33
N GLY A 277 8.51 -5.99 13.08
CA GLY A 277 8.39 -6.13 14.53
C GLY A 277 9.65 -5.73 15.29
N ILE A 278 10.56 -4.99 14.66
CA ILE A 278 11.70 -4.38 15.35
C ILE A 278 11.17 -3.33 16.32
N THR A 279 11.71 -3.33 17.53
CA THR A 279 11.37 -2.31 18.53
C THR A 279 12.62 -1.69 19.13
N PHE A 280 12.54 -0.40 19.43
CA PHE A 280 13.60 0.34 20.10
C PHE A 280 13.10 0.73 21.49
N VAL A 281 13.61 0.06 22.52
CA VAL A 281 13.09 0.12 23.88
C VAL A 281 13.94 1.08 24.71
N ILE A 282 13.35 2.15 25.22
CA ILE A 282 14.06 3.17 25.98
C ILE A 282 13.83 2.97 27.49
N TYR A 283 14.92 2.81 28.22
CA TYR A 283 15.00 2.77 29.69
C TYR A 283 15.46 4.13 30.26
N GLU A 284 15.72 4.21 31.56
CA GLU A 284 16.11 5.49 32.19
C GLU A 284 17.55 5.91 31.86
N ASP A 285 18.42 4.93 31.60
CA ASP A 285 19.87 5.07 31.46
C ASP A 285 20.42 4.53 30.12
N HIS A 286 19.67 3.67 29.43
CA HIS A 286 20.06 3.07 28.15
C HIS A 286 18.86 2.85 27.21
N ALA A 287 19.12 2.38 25.99
CA ALA A 287 18.10 1.95 25.05
C ALA A 287 18.58 0.72 24.27
N ASP A 288 17.65 -0.21 24.03
CA ASP A 288 17.93 -1.49 23.37
C ASP A 288 17.20 -1.57 22.03
N LEU A 289 17.90 -2.03 20.99
CA LEU A 289 17.29 -2.43 19.73
C LEU A 289 16.94 -3.92 19.77
N ASN A 290 15.65 -4.22 19.85
CA ASN A 290 15.15 -5.59 19.80
C ASN A 290 14.87 -5.97 18.36
N VAL A 291 15.75 -6.80 17.81
CA VAL A 291 15.63 -7.39 16.47
C VAL A 291 15.14 -8.84 16.61
N PRO A 292 13.98 -9.20 16.03
CA PRO A 292 13.51 -10.59 16.03
C PRO A 292 14.51 -11.55 15.37
N HIS A 293 14.62 -12.78 15.87
CA HIS A 293 15.57 -13.77 15.32
C HIS A 293 15.26 -14.13 13.85
N ASP A 294 13.99 -14.09 13.45
CA ASP A 294 13.49 -14.34 12.10
C ASP A 294 13.45 -13.06 11.23
N ILE A 295 14.26 -12.05 11.55
CA ILE A 295 14.20 -10.73 10.90
C ILE A 295 14.32 -10.79 9.37
N LYS A 296 15.19 -11.65 8.84
CA LYS A 296 15.40 -11.80 7.39
C LYS A 296 14.11 -12.23 6.68
N GLU A 297 13.32 -13.09 7.29
CA GLU A 297 12.03 -13.57 6.75
C GLU A 297 10.92 -12.52 6.87
N ARG A 298 10.97 -11.71 7.94
CA ARG A 298 10.00 -10.65 8.19
C ARG A 298 10.23 -9.41 7.33
N LEU A 299 11.48 -9.14 6.97
CA LEU A 299 11.85 -8.03 6.12
C LEU A 299 11.41 -8.25 4.67
N VAL A 300 11.29 -9.51 4.22
CA VAL A 300 10.81 -9.86 2.88
C VAL A 300 9.56 -9.07 2.51
N VAL A 301 9.66 -8.30 1.43
CA VAL A 301 8.57 -7.48 0.92
C VAL A 301 7.56 -8.39 0.23
N ARG A 302 6.37 -8.53 0.82
CA ARG A 302 5.26 -9.32 0.29
C ARG A 302 4.31 -8.37 -0.44
N GLY A 303 4.18 -8.49 -1.77
CA GLY A 303 3.33 -7.60 -2.58
C GLY A 303 1.86 -7.58 -2.11
N ASP A 304 1.37 -8.73 -1.66
CA ASP A 304 0.03 -8.98 -1.13
C ASP A 304 -0.24 -8.29 0.24
N PHE A 305 0.78 -7.74 0.91
CA PHE A 305 0.57 -6.87 2.07
C PHE A 305 0.10 -5.46 1.68
N PHE A 306 0.42 -5.02 0.45
CA PHE A 306 0.04 -3.70 -0.10
C PHE A 306 -1.20 -3.75 -0.99
N GLU A 307 -1.54 -4.93 -1.54
CA GLU A 307 -2.84 -5.16 -2.13
C GLU A 307 -3.91 -5.17 -1.03
N LYS A 308 -4.45 -3.98 -0.77
CA LYS A 308 -5.67 -3.77 0.03
C LYS A 308 -6.62 -4.93 -0.23
N LYS A 309 -6.95 -5.69 0.83
CA LYS A 309 -8.14 -6.55 0.86
C LYS A 309 -9.29 -5.75 0.24
N ARG A 310 -9.64 -6.06 -1.01
CA ARG A 310 -10.90 -5.65 -1.60
C ARG A 310 -11.96 -6.46 -0.87
N ILE A 311 -12.46 -5.87 0.23
CA ILE A 311 -13.74 -6.26 0.84
C ILE A 311 -14.83 -5.55 0.04
#